data_AF-A0A1M6R1B4-F1
#
_entry.id   AF-A0A1M6R1B4-F1
#
_cell.length_a   1.000
_cell.length_b   1.000
_cell.length_c   1.000
_cell.angle_alpha   90.00
_cell.angle_beta   90.00
_cell.angle_gamma   90.00
#
_symmetry.space_group_name_H-M   'P 1'
#
loop_
_entity.id
_entity.type
_entity.pdbx_description
1 polymer ?
#
loop_
_entity_poly.entity_id
_entity_poly.type
_entity_poly.pdbx_seq_one_letter_code
_entity_poly.pdbx_strand_id
1 'polypeptide(L)' 'MKQEPVPVFHERTMEGLNAARKRGRLGGRPKIPKDDVEAALKMYDSKSFTLAEIEMRTGVKRPTLYLYLNRRKNGEL' A
#
# COMPACT_ATOMS: atom_id res chain seq x y z
N MET A 1 -11.79 35.56 -3.70
CA MET A 1 -11.44 34.21 -4.20
C MET A 1 -12.34 33.91 -5.39
N LYS A 2 -11.92 34.28 -6.61
CA LYS A 2 -12.66 33.95 -7.83
C LYS A 2 -12.24 32.53 -8.22
N GLN A 3 -13.18 31.58 -8.20
CA GLN A 3 -12.92 30.26 -8.76
C GLN A 3 -12.99 30.42 -10.28
N GLU A 4 -11.88 30.17 -10.97
CA GLU A 4 -11.91 30.07 -12.43
C GLU A 4 -12.71 28.82 -12.82
N PRO A 5 -13.57 28.90 -13.86
CA PRO A 5 -14.37 27.76 -14.26
C PRO A 5 -13.46 26.63 -14.72
N VAL A 6 -13.46 25.52 -13.98
CA VAL A 6 -12.79 24.30 -14.42
C VAL A 6 -13.48 23.76 -15.68
N PRO A 7 -12.74 23.12 -16.60
CA PRO A 7 -13.35 22.55 -17.79
C PRO A 7 -14.42 21.51 -17.42
N VAL A 8 -15.58 21.53 -18.08
CA VAL A 8 -16.71 20.61 -17.83
C VAL A 8 -16.32 19.13 -17.82
N PHE A 9 -15.26 18.75 -18.54
CA PHE A 9 -14.72 17.39 -18.53
C PHE A 9 -14.06 17.01 -17.19
N HIS A 10 -13.43 17.95 -16.50
CA HIS A 10 -12.82 17.74 -15.20
C HIS A 10 -13.87 17.45 -14.13
N GLU A 11 -14.94 18.25 -14.08
CA GLU A 11 -16.04 18.10 -13.13
C GLU A 11 -16.69 16.72 -13.26
N ARG A 12 -17.04 16.32 -14.49
CA ARG A 12 -17.63 15.02 -14.79
C ARG A 12 -16.72 13.84 -14.40
N THR A 13 -15.41 13.99 -14.57
CA THR A 13 -14.44 12.96 -14.17
C THR A 13 -14.41 12.81 -12.65
N MET A 14 -14.41 13.92 -11.92
CA MET A 14 -14.40 13.93 -10.46
C MET A 14 -15.71 13.36 -9.89
N GLU A 15 -16.85 13.71 -10.48
CA GLU A 15 -18.16 13.13 -10.13
C GLU A 15 -18.19 11.61 -10.35
N GLY A 16 -17.68 11.13 -11.50
CA GLY A 16 -17.56 9.71 -11.79
C GLY A 16 -16.66 8.96 -10.80
N LEU A 17 -15.50 9.52 -10.47
CA LEU A 17 -14.58 8.97 -9.45
C LEU A 17 -15.22 8.94 -8.07
N ASN A 18 -15.93 10.00 -7.68
CA ASN A 18 -16.63 10.07 -6.40
C ASN A 18 -17.76 9.04 -6.32
N ALA A 19 -18.53 8.86 -7.38
CA ALA A 19 -19.55 7.80 -7.47
C ALA A 19 -18.92 6.40 -7.37
N ALA A 20 -17.76 6.16 -7.99
CA ALA A 20 -17.03 4.90 -7.88
C ALA A 20 -16.52 4.64 -6.45
N ARG A 21 -15.97 5.67 -5.79
CA ARG A 21 -15.51 5.60 -4.39
C ARG A 21 -16.66 5.32 -3.43
N LYS A 22 -17.83 5.96 -3.62
CA LYS A 22 -19.05 5.68 -2.84
C LYS A 22 -19.51 4.22 -2.99
N ARG A 23 -19.29 3.61 -4.15
CA ARG A 23 -19.53 2.17 -4.40
C ARG A 23 -18.42 1.25 -3.85
N GLY A 24 -17.46 1.77 -3.08
CA GLY A 24 -16.38 1.00 -2.46
C GLY A 24 -15.13 0.82 -3.32
N ARG A 25 -15.08 1.38 -4.54
CA ARG A 25 -13.87 1.35 -5.38
C ARG A 25 -12.96 2.50 -4.98
N LEU A 26 -12.02 2.23 -4.06
CA LEU A 26 -11.08 3.23 -3.54
C LEU A 26 -10.08 3.74 -4.59
N GLY A 27 -9.77 2.94 -5.62
CA GLY A 27 -8.78 3.26 -6.66
C GLY A 27 -7.33 3.19 -6.15
N GLY A 28 -6.37 3.55 -6.99
CA GLY A 28 -4.94 3.58 -6.66
C GLY A 28 -4.20 2.24 -6.89
N ARG A 29 -2.91 2.21 -6.53
CA ARG A 29 -2.07 1.00 -6.66
C ARG A 29 -2.54 -0.04 -5.63
N PRO A 30 -2.81 -1.30 -6.04
CA PRO A 30 -3.18 -2.35 -5.10
C PRO A 30 -2.10 -2.50 -4.03
N LYS A 31 -2.55 -2.69 -2.78
CA LYS A 31 -1.63 -2.95 -1.66
C LYS A 31 -0.96 -4.30 -1.87
N ILE A 32 0.24 -4.42 -1.32
CA ILE A 32 0.94 -5.70 -1.21
C ILE A 32 0.05 -6.64 -0.39
N PRO A 33 -0.14 -7.91 -0.82
CA PRO A 33 -0.94 -8.87 -0.09
C PRO A 33 -0.38 -9.05 1.33
N LYS A 34 -1.30 -9.22 2.30
CA LYS A 34 -0.93 -9.33 3.71
C LYS A 34 -0.12 -10.59 4.00
N ASP A 35 -0.44 -11.68 3.30
CA ASP A 35 0.17 -12.99 3.49
C ASP A 35 1.69 -12.95 3.20
N ASP A 36 2.09 -12.26 2.13
CA ASP A 36 3.51 -12.06 1.77
C ASP A 36 4.26 -11.26 2.84
N VAL A 37 3.60 -10.24 3.40
CA VAL A 37 4.17 -9.41 4.48
C VAL A 37 4.32 -10.23 5.76
N GLU A 38 3.31 -11.03 6.12
CA GLU A 38 3.36 -11.87 7.31
C GLU A 38 4.42 -12.97 7.19
N ALA A 39 4.55 -13.59 6.01
CA ALA A 39 5.61 -14.53 5.72
C ALA A 39 6.99 -13.89 5.85
N ALA A 40 7.17 -12.68 5.32
CA ALA A 40 8.43 -11.95 5.42
C ALA A 40 8.79 -11.58 6.87
N LEU A 41 7.81 -11.19 7.68
CA LEU A 41 8.00 -10.91 9.12
C LEU A 41 8.40 -12.17 9.89
N LYS A 42 7.73 -13.30 9.66
CA LYS A 42 8.09 -14.59 10.30
C LYS A 42 9.50 -15.04 9.93
N MET A 43 9.87 -14.92 8.66
CA MET A 43 11.24 -15.25 8.20
C MET A 43 12.28 -14.32 8.83
N TYR A 44 11.99 -13.02 8.94
CA TYR A 44 12.87 -12.06 9.60
C TYR A 44 13.03 -12.38 11.10
N ASP A 45 11.94 -12.69 11.80
CA ASP A 45 11.97 -13.04 13.23
C ASP A 45 12.72 -14.34 13.51
N SER A 46 12.72 -15.28 12.55
CA SER A 46 13.50 -16.53 12.65
C SER A 46 15.02 -16.31 12.61
N LYS A 47 15.49 -15.11 12.20
CA LYS A 47 16.91 -14.70 12.04
C LYS A 47 17.80 -15.68 11.26
N SER A 48 17.19 -16.64 10.57
CA SER A 48 17.88 -17.74 9.88
C SER A 48 18.10 -17.46 8.39
N PHE A 49 17.47 -16.40 7.88
CA PHE A 49 17.51 -16.01 6.47
C PHE A 49 18.11 -14.61 6.32
N THR A 50 18.85 -14.42 5.24
CA THR A 50 19.33 -13.11 4.82
C THR A 50 18.20 -12.28 4.21
N LEU A 51 18.36 -10.96 4.22
CA LEU A 51 17.39 -10.04 3.62
C LEU A 51 17.17 -10.30 2.12
N ALA A 52 18.19 -10.75 1.40
CA ALA A 52 18.09 -11.07 -0.02
C ALA A 52 17.25 -12.33 -0.26
N GLU A 53 17.41 -13.35 0.59
CA GLU A 53 16.62 -14.59 0.51
C GLU A 53 15.16 -14.35 0.88
N ILE A 54 14.89 -13.50 1.87
CA ILE A 54 13.52 -13.10 2.25
C ILE A 54 12.85 -12.39 1.08
N GLU A 55 13.55 -11.44 0.44
CA GLU A 55 13.04 -10.72 -0.73
C GLU A 55 12.76 -11.67 -1.91
N MET A 56 13.63 -12.65 -2.15
CA MET A 56 13.45 -13.63 -3.22
C MET A 56 12.26 -14.56 -2.96
N ARG A 57 12.06 -15.01 -1.71
CA ARG A 57 10.96 -15.93 -1.37
C ARG A 57 9.59 -15.26 -1.27
N THR A 58 9.54 -14.03 -0.75
CA THR A 58 8.27 -13.34 -0.45
C THR A 58 7.92 -12.25 -1.46
N GLY A 59 8.86 -11.86 -2.32
CA GLY A 59 8.69 -10.71 -3.21
C GLY A 59 8.66 -9.35 -2.49
N VAL A 60 8.73 -9.34 -1.15
CA VAL A 60 8.72 -8.12 -0.34
C VAL A 60 10.11 -7.50 -0.36
N LYS A 61 10.20 -6.31 -0.93
CA LYS A 61 11.44 -5.53 -0.98
C LYS A 61 11.87 -5.09 0.42
N ARG A 62 13.19 -5.00 0.64
CA ARG A 62 13.81 -4.49 1.89
C ARG A 62 13.14 -3.22 2.48
N PRO A 63 12.88 -2.14 1.70
CA PRO A 63 12.22 -0.95 2.25
C PRO A 63 10.79 -1.22 2.74
N THR A 64 10.08 -2.14 2.09
CA THR A 64 8.74 -2.54 2.53
C THR A 64 8.82 -3.33 3.84
N LEU A 65 9.76 -4.27 3.96
CA LEU A 65 9.99 -5.02 5.20
C LEU A 65 10.30 -4.08 6.38
N TYR A 66 11.22 -3.12 6.19
CA TYR A 66 11.53 -2.14 7.24
C TYR A 66 10.36 -1.24 7.62
N LEU A 67 9.53 -0.84 6.64
CA LEU A 67 8.32 -0.06 6.92
C LEU A 67 7.36 -0.82 7.84
N TYR A 68 7.14 -2.11 7.58
CA TYR A 68 6.31 -2.94 8.45
C TYR A 68 6.97 -3.20 9.82
N LEU A 69 8.28 -3.41 9.89
CA LEU A 69 8.98 -3.54 11.17
C LEU A 69 8.87 -2.26 12.02
N ASN A 70 8.95 -1.07 11.40
CA ASN A 70 8.76 0.20 12.09
C ASN A 70 7.32 0.38 12.56
N ARG A 71 6.33 0.02 11.75
CA ARG A 71 4.92 0.00 12.19
C ARG A 71 4.69 -0.90 13.39
N ARG A 72 5.37 -2.06 13.43
CA ARG A 72 5.28 -3.02 14.54
C ARG A 72 5.83 -2.40 15.82
N LYS A 73 6.96 -1.71 15.70
CA LYS A 73 7.58 -0.97 16.81
C LYS A 73 6.69 0.15 17.35
N ASN A 74 5.93 0.79 16.47
CA ASN A 74 5.00 1.87 16.82
C ASN A 74 3.63 1.37 17.34
N GLY A 75 3.38 0.06 17.34
CA GLY A 75 2.10 -0.53 17.79
C GLY A 75 0.95 -0.38 16.80
N GLU A 76 1.23 -0.13 15.51
CA GLU A 76 0.23 0.13 14.46
C GLU A 76 -0.12 -1.12 13.61
N LEU A 77 0.27 -2.31 14.07
CA LEU A 77 0.18 -3.57 13.33
C LEU A 77 -0.70 -4.60 14.05
#